data_AF-A0A8S3EGM3-F1
#
_entry.id   AF-A0A8S3EGM3-F1
#
_cell.length_a   1.000
_cell.length_b   1.000
_cell.length_c   1.000
_cell.angle_alpha   90.00
_cell.angle_beta   90.00
_cell.angle_gamma   90.00
#
_symmetry.space_group_name_H-M   'P 1'
#
loop_
_entity.id
_entity.type
_entity.pdbx_description
1 polymer ?
#
loop_
_entity_poly.entity_id
_entity_poly.type
_entity_poly.pdbx_seq_one_letter_code
_entity_poly.pdbx_strand_id
1 'polypeptide(L)'
;MKLPLSLLLIFVFKISIILAAEEKYKIVCYFTNWAVKRPGGGSMTPEDIDPCLCTHVIYAFSEMDNNQLIPMEKHDLKDGSQPGFFERFNAWKSVNKNLKTLLAVGGWDMGMKDFAGIVKSEKTMKKFAESAVKYLRKHKFDGLDLDFEYPGVDWRDSPKEDKQKFTKMCE
;
A
#
# COMPACT_ATOMS: atom_id res chain seq x y z
N MET A 1 -28.03 5.55 50.31
CA MET A 1 -26.56 5.57 50.44
C MET A 1 -26.00 6.19 49.17
N LYS A 2 -25.56 7.46 49.19
CA LYS A 2 -25.05 8.16 47.98
C LYS A 2 -23.59 7.76 47.77
N LEU A 3 -23.27 7.17 46.63
CA LEU A 3 -21.89 6.85 46.28
C LEU A 3 -21.10 8.18 46.16
N PRO A 4 -19.89 8.31 46.72
CA PRO A 4 -19.11 9.53 46.60
C PRO A 4 -18.77 9.82 45.13
N LEU A 5 -18.96 11.06 44.69
CA LEU A 5 -18.64 11.50 43.32
C LEU A 5 -17.18 11.19 42.93
N SER A 6 -16.28 11.15 43.91
CA SER A 6 -14.87 10.76 43.77
C SER A 6 -14.69 9.28 43.37
N LEU A 7 -15.52 8.36 43.89
CA LEU A 7 -15.48 6.96 43.46
C LEU A 7 -15.99 6.77 42.03
N LEU A 8 -16.97 7.58 41.61
CA LEU A 8 -17.49 7.57 40.24
C LEU A 8 -16.42 8.04 39.24
N LEU A 9 -15.70 9.12 39.57
CA LEU A 9 -14.59 9.65 38.76
C LEU A 9 -13.43 8.65 38.62
N ILE A 10 -13.05 7.95 39.69
CA ILE A 10 -12.00 6.92 39.66
C ILE A 10 -12.43 5.73 38.79
N PHE A 11 -13.71 5.34 38.84
CA PHE A 11 -14.22 4.24 38.03
C PHE A 11 -14.29 4.59 36.54
N VAL A 12 -14.74 5.81 36.20
CA VAL A 12 -14.74 6.34 34.83
C VAL A 12 -13.32 6.45 34.28
N PHE A 13 -12.36 6.95 35.07
CA PHE A 13 -10.95 7.05 34.64
C PHE A 13 -10.30 5.67 34.45
N LYS A 14 -10.61 4.68 35.30
CA LYS A 14 -10.15 3.30 35.13
C LYS A 14 -10.76 2.62 33.91
N ILE A 15 -12.03 2.87 33.57
CA ILE A 15 -12.65 2.37 32.33
C ILE A 15 -12.01 3.03 31.10
N SER A 16 -11.71 4.33 31.15
CA SER A 16 -11.00 5.02 30.07
C SER A 16 -9.56 4.53 29.86
N ILE A 17 -8.87 4.07 30.92
CA ILE A 17 -7.53 3.48 30.84
C ILE A 17 -7.57 2.01 30.38
N ILE A 18 -8.64 1.25 30.66
CA ILE A 18 -8.79 -0.12 30.12
C ILE A 18 -9.12 -0.10 28.61
N LEU A 19 -9.69 1.00 28.11
CA LEU A 19 -9.76 1.34 26.68
C LEU A 19 -8.44 1.93 26.13
N ALA A 20 -7.31 1.78 26.84
CA ALA A 20 -6.01 2.01 26.23
C ALA A 20 -5.87 1.09 25.02
N ALA A 21 -5.53 1.68 23.88
CA ALA A 21 -5.41 1.03 22.59
C ALA A 21 -4.67 -0.30 22.70
N GLU A 22 -5.38 -1.40 22.44
CA GLU A 22 -4.77 -2.68 22.17
C GLU A 22 -3.95 -2.50 20.88
N GLU A 23 -2.61 -2.40 21.00
CA GLU A 23 -1.69 -2.40 19.86
C GLU A 23 -1.81 -3.75 19.15
N LYS A 24 -2.79 -3.86 18.25
CA LYS A 24 -3.01 -5.08 17.46
C LYS A 24 -1.87 -5.22 16.46
N TYR A 25 -1.22 -6.38 16.49
CA TYR A 25 -0.20 -6.73 15.50
C TYR A 25 -0.75 -6.54 14.08
N LYS A 26 0.09 -6.01 13.20
CA LYS A 26 -0.22 -5.93 11.78
C LYS A 26 0.15 -7.26 11.12
N ILE A 27 -0.83 -7.90 10.49
CA ILE A 27 -0.62 -8.96 9.50
C ILE A 27 -0.67 -8.31 8.12
N VAL A 28 0.46 -8.27 7.43
CA VAL A 28 0.64 -7.59 6.14
C VAL A 28 0.89 -8.63 5.05
N CYS A 29 0.02 -8.69 4.07
CA CYS A 29 0.03 -9.72 3.03
C CYS A 29 0.27 -9.06 1.66
N TYR A 30 1.13 -9.64 0.83
CA TYR A 30 1.24 -9.24 -0.57
C TYR A 30 0.32 -10.08 -1.45
N PHE A 31 -0.46 -9.40 -2.29
CA PHE A 31 -1.19 -10.00 -3.40
C PHE A 31 -0.46 -9.67 -4.70
N THR A 32 -0.09 -10.68 -5.47
CA THR A 32 0.64 -10.50 -6.73
C THR A 32 -0.31 -10.65 -7.92
N ASN A 33 -0.48 -9.58 -8.71
CA ASN A 33 -1.47 -9.57 -9.80
C ASN A 33 -1.16 -10.57 -10.92
N TRP A 34 0.11 -10.94 -11.11
CA TRP A 34 0.52 -11.95 -12.08
C TRP A 34 0.19 -13.39 -11.66
N ALA A 35 -0.23 -13.62 -10.41
CA ALA A 35 -0.61 -14.96 -9.95
C ALA A 35 -1.75 -15.56 -10.79
N VAL A 36 -2.61 -14.74 -11.38
CA VAL A 36 -3.68 -15.19 -12.30
C VAL A 36 -3.14 -15.96 -13.51
N LYS A 37 -1.89 -15.71 -13.91
CA LYS A 37 -1.26 -16.35 -15.07
C LYS A 37 -0.73 -17.76 -14.78
N ARG A 38 -0.71 -18.20 -13.52
CA ARG A 38 -0.23 -19.53 -13.14
C ARG A 38 -1.20 -20.61 -13.67
N PRO A 39 -0.70 -21.78 -14.08
CA PRO A 39 -1.55 -22.84 -14.63
C PRO A 39 -2.38 -23.56 -13.54
N GLY A 40 -3.55 -24.07 -13.93
CA GLY A 40 -4.39 -24.92 -13.09
C GLY A 40 -4.80 -24.27 -11.77
N GLY A 41 -4.79 -25.05 -10.69
CA GLY A 41 -5.13 -24.57 -9.34
C GLY A 41 -4.12 -23.60 -8.71
N GLY A 42 -3.04 -23.24 -9.42
CA GLY A 42 -2.10 -22.21 -8.98
C GLY A 42 -2.52 -20.79 -9.36
N SER A 43 -3.49 -20.63 -10.27
CA SER A 43 -4.04 -19.33 -10.65
C SER A 43 -4.74 -18.68 -9.46
N MET A 44 -4.51 -17.39 -9.24
CA MET A 44 -5.17 -16.63 -8.18
C MET A 44 -5.64 -15.27 -8.67
N THR A 45 -6.81 -14.87 -8.20
CA THR A 45 -7.49 -13.60 -8.43
C THR A 45 -7.87 -12.96 -7.09
N PRO A 46 -8.34 -11.70 -7.06
CA PRO A 46 -8.79 -11.08 -5.81
C PRO A 46 -9.87 -11.87 -5.05
N GLU A 47 -10.73 -12.64 -5.70
CA GLU A 47 -11.80 -13.39 -5.03
C GLU A 47 -11.30 -14.65 -4.33
N ASP A 48 -10.08 -15.10 -4.64
CA ASP A 48 -9.47 -16.29 -4.04
C ASP A 48 -8.84 -16.01 -2.67
N ILE A 49 -8.85 -14.75 -2.20
CA ILE A 49 -8.28 -14.34 -0.91
C ILE A 49 -9.40 -13.96 0.04
N ASP A 50 -9.39 -14.55 1.24
CA ASP A 50 -10.28 -14.15 2.33
C ASP A 50 -9.84 -12.76 2.88
N PRO A 51 -10.70 -11.72 2.76
CA PRO A 51 -10.42 -10.35 3.24
C PRO A 51 -10.19 -10.21 4.75
N CYS A 52 -10.48 -11.25 5.54
CA CYS A 52 -10.37 -11.25 7.00
C CYS A 52 -9.05 -11.82 7.53
N LEU A 53 -8.21 -12.41 6.67
CA LEU A 53 -6.94 -13.02 7.10
C LEU A 53 -5.87 -11.98 7.49
N CYS A 54 -5.88 -10.82 6.84
CA CYS A 54 -4.83 -9.81 6.95
C CYS A 54 -5.40 -8.48 7.44
N THR A 55 -4.58 -7.73 8.18
CA THR A 55 -4.92 -6.35 8.58
C THR A 55 -4.63 -5.35 7.44
N HIS A 56 -3.60 -5.64 6.65
CA HIS A 56 -3.18 -4.87 5.50
C HIS A 56 -2.93 -5.84 4.35
N VAL A 57 -3.39 -5.50 3.15
CA VAL A 57 -2.99 -6.21 1.93
C VAL A 57 -2.38 -5.21 0.95
N ILE A 58 -1.22 -5.55 0.43
CA ILE A 58 -0.43 -4.76 -0.50
C ILE A 58 -0.59 -5.38 -1.89
N TYR A 59 -1.06 -4.59 -2.85
CA TYR A 59 -1.17 -4.97 -4.25
C TYR A 59 0.19 -4.81 -4.94
N ALA A 60 0.81 -5.91 -5.31
CA ALA A 60 2.05 -5.97 -6.07
C ALA A 60 1.74 -6.25 -7.55
N PHE A 61 2.09 -5.38 -8.49
CA PHE A 61 2.65 -4.03 -8.33
C PHE A 61 1.94 -3.04 -9.28
N SER A 62 2.17 -1.76 -9.07
CA SER A 62 2.06 -0.73 -10.11
C SER A 62 3.40 -0.53 -10.79
N GLU A 63 3.37 -0.08 -12.04
CA GLU A 63 4.56 0.29 -12.81
C GLU A 63 4.71 1.82 -12.82
N MET A 64 5.80 2.29 -13.40
CA MET A 64 6.16 3.70 -13.50
C MET A 64 6.27 4.13 -14.97
N ASP A 65 5.62 5.22 -15.33
CA ASP A 65 5.90 5.93 -16.58
C ASP A 65 6.03 7.43 -16.32
N ASN A 66 7.10 8.03 -16.82
CA ASN A 66 7.36 9.48 -16.70
C ASN A 66 7.19 10.00 -15.25
N ASN A 67 7.70 9.27 -14.26
CA ASN A 67 7.58 9.55 -12.83
C ASN A 67 6.13 9.55 -12.29
N GLN A 68 5.23 8.75 -12.88
CA GLN A 68 3.84 8.58 -12.45
C GLN A 68 3.47 7.10 -12.38
N LEU A 69 2.59 6.76 -11.43
CA LEU A 69 2.06 5.40 -11.30
C LEU A 69 1.15 5.06 -12.50
N ILE A 70 1.36 3.86 -13.06
CA ILE A 70 0.55 3.25 -14.11
C ILE A 70 0.20 1.80 -13.72
N PRO A 71 -0.85 1.19 -14.31
CA PRO A 71 -1.08 -0.24 -14.09
C PRO A 71 0.08 -1.05 -14.67
N MET A 72 0.46 -2.13 -14.02
CA MET A 72 1.48 -3.05 -14.55
C MET A 72 0.84 -4.02 -15.55
N GLU A 73 -0.42 -4.38 -15.34
CA GLU A 73 -1.16 -5.32 -16.19
C GLU A 73 -2.45 -4.69 -16.70
N LYS A 74 -2.87 -5.05 -17.92
CA LYS A 74 -4.13 -4.54 -18.50
C LYS A 74 -5.34 -4.84 -17.63
N HIS A 75 -5.35 -6.00 -16.97
CA HIS A 75 -6.45 -6.45 -16.10
C HIS A 75 -6.51 -5.70 -14.76
N ASP A 76 -5.50 -4.88 -14.40
CA ASP A 76 -5.56 -4.03 -13.22
C ASP A 76 -6.68 -3.00 -13.34
N LEU A 77 -6.92 -2.51 -14.55
CA LEU A 77 -7.93 -1.52 -14.88
C LEU A 77 -9.21 -2.16 -15.42
N LYS A 78 -10.31 -1.40 -15.30
CA LYS A 78 -11.62 -1.73 -15.85
C LYS A 78 -11.57 -1.84 -17.38
N ASP A 79 -12.22 -2.86 -17.93
CA ASP A 79 -12.42 -3.06 -19.37
C ASP A 79 -13.92 -3.01 -19.69
N GLY A 80 -14.38 -1.93 -20.32
CA GLY A 80 -15.80 -1.70 -20.58
C GLY A 80 -16.62 -1.67 -19.28
N SER A 81 -17.52 -2.62 -19.11
CA SER A 81 -18.31 -2.79 -17.88
C SER A 81 -17.63 -3.70 -16.83
N GLN A 82 -16.58 -4.44 -17.20
CA GLN A 82 -15.94 -5.45 -16.35
C GLN A 82 -14.97 -4.79 -15.37
N PRO A 83 -15.18 -4.93 -14.04
CA PRO A 83 -14.29 -4.33 -13.05
C PRO A 83 -12.89 -4.95 -13.12
N GLY A 84 -11.87 -4.09 -13.13
CA GLY A 84 -10.47 -4.49 -13.06
C GLY A 84 -10.08 -5.00 -11.68
N PHE A 85 -8.87 -5.55 -11.57
CA PHE A 85 -8.38 -6.08 -10.30
C PHE A 85 -8.27 -5.02 -9.21
N PHE A 86 -7.90 -3.77 -9.51
CA PHE A 86 -7.88 -2.72 -8.49
C PHE A 86 -9.26 -2.48 -7.85
N GLU A 87 -10.32 -2.51 -8.66
CA GLU A 87 -11.69 -2.31 -8.18
C GLU A 87 -12.13 -3.49 -7.29
N ARG A 88 -11.89 -4.72 -7.76
CA ARG A 88 -12.20 -5.97 -7.03
C ARG A 88 -11.40 -6.10 -5.73
N PHE A 89 -10.10 -5.82 -5.76
CA PHE A 89 -9.21 -5.82 -4.60
C PHE A 89 -9.66 -4.82 -3.53
N ASN A 90 -10.01 -3.59 -3.94
CA ASN A 90 -10.49 -2.59 -2.98
C ASN A 90 -11.94 -2.85 -2.51
N ALA A 91 -12.72 -3.67 -3.22
CA ALA A 91 -14.05 -4.08 -2.79
C ALA A 91 -14.03 -4.94 -1.52
N TRP A 92 -12.91 -5.57 -1.18
CA TRP A 92 -12.72 -6.29 0.08
C TRP A 92 -13.00 -5.44 1.33
N LYS A 93 -12.76 -4.12 1.25
CA LYS A 93 -13.09 -3.17 2.34
C LYS A 93 -14.61 -3.05 2.57
N SER A 94 -15.44 -3.56 1.66
CA SER A 94 -16.88 -3.67 1.88
C SER A 94 -17.22 -4.81 2.87
N VAL A 95 -16.42 -5.88 2.87
CA VAL A 95 -16.54 -7.05 3.74
C VAL A 95 -15.84 -6.81 5.08
N ASN A 96 -14.57 -6.39 5.04
CA ASN A 96 -13.79 -6.06 6.23
C ASN A 96 -13.52 -4.55 6.27
N LYS A 97 -14.31 -3.81 7.05
CA LYS A 97 -14.20 -2.33 7.16
C LYS A 97 -12.90 -1.85 7.81
N ASN A 98 -12.18 -2.74 8.51
CA ASN A 98 -10.92 -2.42 9.16
C ASN A 98 -9.71 -2.71 8.26
N LEU A 99 -9.89 -3.44 7.17
CA LEU A 99 -8.82 -3.76 6.22
C LEU A 99 -8.23 -2.48 5.60
N LYS A 100 -6.91 -2.46 5.49
CA LYS A 100 -6.17 -1.45 4.72
C LYS A 100 -5.62 -2.05 3.43
N THR A 101 -5.83 -1.34 2.33
CA THR A 101 -5.30 -1.72 1.01
C THR A 101 -4.23 -0.75 0.58
N LEU A 102 -3.04 -1.23 0.26
CA LEU A 102 -1.95 -0.42 -0.28
C LEU A 102 -1.63 -0.86 -1.70
N LEU A 103 -1.14 0.07 -2.51
CA LEU A 103 -0.55 -0.23 -3.82
C LEU A 103 0.96 -0.16 -3.69
N ALA A 104 1.67 -1.19 -4.11
CA ALA A 104 3.14 -1.15 -4.17
C ALA A 104 3.62 -0.59 -5.51
N VAL A 105 4.73 0.12 -5.48
CA VAL A 105 5.52 0.52 -6.65
C VAL A 105 6.96 0.12 -6.42
N GLY A 106 7.60 -0.49 -7.42
CA GLY A 106 8.93 -1.05 -7.26
C GLY A 106 8.98 -2.53 -7.62
N GLY A 107 9.59 -3.32 -6.73
CA GLY A 107 9.85 -4.74 -6.93
C GLY A 107 11.10 -4.98 -7.78
N TRP A 108 11.58 -6.23 -7.71
CA TRP A 108 12.82 -6.65 -8.35
C TRP A 108 12.92 -6.30 -9.84
N ASP A 109 11.87 -6.60 -10.61
CA ASP A 109 11.85 -6.52 -12.08
C ASP A 109 11.83 -5.07 -12.61
N MET A 110 11.32 -4.11 -11.82
CA MET A 110 11.30 -2.69 -12.21
C MET A 110 12.72 -2.10 -12.29
N GLY A 111 13.66 -2.65 -11.50
CA GLY A 111 15.01 -2.12 -11.38
C GLY A 111 15.05 -0.70 -10.77
N MET A 112 16.16 0.01 -10.97
CA MET A 112 16.41 1.32 -10.34
C MET A 112 16.30 2.53 -11.26
N LYS A 113 16.06 2.31 -12.56
CA LYS A 113 16.01 3.40 -13.55
C LYS A 113 14.86 4.37 -13.30
N ASP A 114 13.67 3.85 -13.03
CA ASP A 114 12.50 4.70 -12.76
C ASP A 114 12.62 5.42 -11.42
N PHE A 115 13.16 4.73 -10.41
CA PHE A 115 13.53 5.37 -9.14
C PHE A 115 14.49 6.55 -9.37
N ALA A 116 15.56 6.36 -10.16
CA ALA A 116 16.50 7.43 -10.50
C ALA A 116 15.81 8.61 -11.22
N GLY A 117 14.79 8.33 -12.05
CA GLY A 117 13.93 9.34 -12.67
C GLY A 117 13.13 10.16 -11.66
N ILE A 118 12.56 9.51 -10.63
CA ILE A 118 11.81 10.16 -9.54
C ILE A 118 12.74 11.07 -8.74
N VAL A 119 13.89 10.54 -8.28
CA VAL A 119 14.76 11.24 -7.33
C VAL A 119 15.75 12.23 -7.98
N LYS A 120 15.66 12.43 -9.29
CA LYS A 120 16.53 13.35 -10.05
C LYS A 120 16.49 14.80 -9.56
N SER A 121 15.36 15.27 -9.04
CA SER A 121 15.16 16.65 -8.58
C SER A 121 13.94 16.75 -7.66
N GLU A 122 13.85 17.83 -6.89
CA GLU A 122 12.64 18.13 -6.10
C GLU A 122 11.38 18.22 -6.96
N LYS A 123 11.51 18.73 -8.19
CA LYS A 123 10.40 18.82 -9.15
C LYS A 123 9.87 17.44 -9.52
N THR A 124 10.74 16.47 -9.75
CA THR A 124 10.36 15.10 -10.12
C THR A 124 9.82 14.32 -8.92
N MET A 125 10.39 14.52 -7.72
CA MET A 125 9.85 13.97 -6.47
C MET A 125 8.43 14.48 -6.21
N LYS A 126 8.22 15.80 -6.33
CA LYS A 126 6.90 16.42 -6.19
C LYS A 126 5.89 15.90 -7.22
N LYS A 127 6.31 15.79 -8.49
CA LYS A 127 5.47 15.22 -9.56
C LYS A 127 5.03 13.80 -9.22
N PHE A 128 5.96 12.96 -8.76
CA PHE A 128 5.66 11.60 -8.33
C PHE A 128 4.67 11.59 -7.19
N ALA A 129 4.95 12.29 -6.08
CA ALA A 129 4.08 12.34 -4.90
C ALA A 129 2.65 12.81 -5.24
N GLU A 130 2.51 13.91 -5.99
CA GLU A 130 1.20 14.45 -6.39
C GLU A 130 0.43 13.48 -7.30
N SER A 131 1.14 12.86 -8.26
CA SER A 131 0.52 11.89 -9.15
C SER A 131 0.13 10.59 -8.45
N ALA A 132 0.95 10.12 -7.50
CA ALA A 132 0.68 8.95 -6.69
C ALA A 132 -0.57 9.17 -5.82
N VAL A 133 -0.66 10.30 -5.11
CA VAL A 133 -1.86 10.66 -4.33
C VAL A 133 -3.11 10.67 -5.21
N LYS A 134 -3.03 11.26 -6.42
CA LYS A 134 -4.16 11.28 -7.35
C LYS A 134 -4.53 9.86 -7.81
N TYR A 135 -3.55 9.02 -8.11
CA TYR A 135 -3.75 7.65 -8.59
C TYR A 135 -4.37 6.76 -7.51
N LEU A 136 -3.84 6.80 -6.29
CA LEU A 136 -4.35 6.04 -5.14
C LEU A 136 -5.79 6.43 -4.82
N ARG A 137 -6.12 7.73 -4.80
CA ARG A 137 -7.49 8.22 -4.59
C ARG A 137 -8.44 7.75 -5.69
N LYS A 138 -8.01 7.82 -6.96
CA LYS A 138 -8.79 7.36 -8.12
C LYS A 138 -9.15 5.89 -7.99
N HIS A 139 -8.21 5.06 -7.53
CA HIS A 139 -8.37 3.61 -7.40
C HIS A 139 -8.75 3.14 -5.99
N LYS A 140 -9.01 4.08 -5.07
CA LYS A 140 -9.49 3.87 -3.69
C LYS A 140 -8.54 3.07 -2.78
N PHE A 141 -7.23 3.18 -2.99
CA PHE A 141 -6.22 2.65 -2.07
C PHE A 141 -6.06 3.54 -0.83
N ASP A 142 -5.70 2.95 0.30
CA ASP A 142 -5.48 3.64 1.58
C ASP A 142 -4.02 4.12 1.76
N GLY A 143 -3.10 3.63 0.93
CA GLY A 143 -1.69 4.01 1.02
C GLY A 143 -0.84 3.50 -0.15
N LEU A 144 0.42 3.90 -0.12
CA LEU A 144 1.46 3.47 -1.06
C LEU A 144 2.51 2.65 -0.29
N ASP A 145 3.00 1.60 -0.91
CA ASP A 145 4.17 0.84 -0.48
C ASP A 145 5.32 1.11 -1.46
N LEU A 146 6.49 1.48 -0.94
CA LEU A 146 7.67 1.86 -1.72
C LEU A 146 8.69 0.73 -1.69
N ASP A 147 8.71 -0.08 -2.74
CA ASP A 147 9.56 -1.28 -2.83
C ASP A 147 10.73 -1.05 -3.80
N PHE A 148 11.48 0.04 -3.61
CA PHE A 148 12.64 0.34 -4.43
C PHE A 148 13.84 -0.49 -3.99
N GLU A 149 14.32 -1.36 -4.88
CA GLU A 149 15.36 -2.34 -4.56
C GLU A 149 16.68 -2.08 -5.32
N TYR A 150 17.74 -1.51 -4.76
CA TYR A 150 17.79 -0.76 -3.49
C TYR A 150 18.55 0.56 -3.71
N PRO A 151 18.06 1.69 -3.18
CA PRO A 151 18.77 2.96 -3.23
C PRO A 151 20.18 2.87 -2.61
N GLY A 152 21.19 3.28 -3.37
CA GLY A 152 22.59 3.30 -2.96
C GLY A 152 23.34 1.98 -3.09
N VAL A 153 22.77 1.01 -3.82
CA VAL A 153 23.40 -0.29 -4.08
C VAL A 153 23.97 -0.33 -5.51
N ASP A 154 25.30 -0.30 -5.60
CA ASP A 154 26.04 -0.21 -6.87
C ASP A 154 25.71 -1.37 -7.84
N TRP A 155 25.50 -2.60 -7.34
CA TRP A 155 25.19 -3.77 -8.20
C TRP A 155 23.73 -3.80 -8.71
N ARG A 156 22.91 -2.83 -8.29
CA ARG A 156 21.57 -2.52 -8.83
C ARG A 156 21.55 -1.20 -9.61
N ASP A 157 22.71 -0.70 -10.04
CA ASP A 157 22.86 0.55 -10.79
C ASP A 157 22.33 1.79 -10.04
N SER A 158 22.39 1.80 -8.71
CA SER A 158 21.98 2.94 -7.88
C SER A 158 23.18 3.58 -7.17
N PRO A 159 23.55 4.83 -7.51
CA PRO A 159 24.62 5.57 -6.86
C PRO A 159 24.41 5.72 -5.35
N LYS A 160 25.47 5.67 -4.54
CA LYS A 160 25.42 5.79 -3.06
C LYS A 160 24.58 6.96 -2.54
N GLU A 161 24.59 8.09 -3.25
CA GLU A 161 23.82 9.30 -2.93
C GLU A 161 22.29 9.13 -3.01
N ASP A 162 21.82 8.10 -3.69
CA ASP A 162 20.40 7.76 -3.76
C ASP A 162 19.83 7.35 -2.40
N LYS A 163 20.68 6.94 -1.45
CA LYS A 163 20.26 6.75 -0.06
C LYS A 163 19.68 8.03 0.54
N GLN A 164 20.36 9.17 0.36
CA GLN A 164 19.85 10.46 0.84
C GLN A 164 18.67 10.93 -0.01
N LYS A 165 18.70 10.72 -1.33
CA LYS A 165 17.60 11.16 -2.20
C LYS A 165 16.31 10.38 -1.94
N PHE A 166 16.39 9.08 -1.64
CA PHE A 166 15.23 8.29 -1.21
C PHE A 166 14.65 8.84 0.10
N THR A 167 15.50 9.13 1.09
CA THR A 167 15.07 9.73 2.36
C THR A 167 14.33 11.04 2.11
N LYS A 168 14.90 11.94 1.30
CA LYS A 168 14.30 13.23 0.94
C LYS A 168 12.97 13.09 0.18
N MET A 169 12.83 12.05 -0.64
CA MET A 169 11.58 11.79 -1.37
C MET A 169 10.46 11.32 -0.44
N CYS A 170 10.78 10.69 0.70
CA CYS A 170 9.81 10.21 1.69
C CYS A 170 9.35 11.29 2.70
N GLU A 171 9.99 12.46 2.72
CA GLU A 171 9.61 13.64 3.52
C GLU A 171 8.47 14.43 2.88
#